data_AF-A0A1H9QSE4-F1
#
_entry.id   AF-A0A1H9QSE4-F1
#
_cell.length_a   1.000
_cell.length_b   1.000
_cell.length_c   1.000
_cell.angle_alpha   90.00
_cell.angle_beta   90.00
_cell.angle_gamma   90.00
#
_symmetry.space_group_name_H-M   'P 1'
#
loop_
_entity.id
_entity.type
_entity.pdbx_description
1 polymer ?
#
loop_
_entity_poly.entity_id
_entity_poly.type
_entity_poly.pdbx_seq_one_letter_code
_entity_poly.pdbx_strand_id
1 'polypeptide(L)'
;MFSKITLIIGFLLLSTGAIYAQDKPEVTIGGALRFNYNLSTWKEGQKKRGGDFGYDVFRINAKAKYQGIKLNAEYRLYSESFGGGMLKQGWLAYDFDSKNEIQVGLTQVPFGITTYNSHNWFFSINYYIGLEDDHDMGVKFTHTDKKWNYTLAFFKNAEELRFGSNSDISDSRYSYDVASIDLDGDGVLDLRNKETNQVNGKLSYTIGNDSINHKIGASVQYGGLYNLDTQEMGSHYAAALHYELKYKRFGVKAQVSTYKKSPKNPNGQNNEIIAMTAYGAPYLVAAAGNTYTLGVQYTVPVKWGPVSSLQFYNDYGYLEKINADFKDSAMNVTGVLVSAGNVYTYFDIAAGKDQPWLGPVWKNALANGTANAKWEVRFNMNIGYYF
;
A
#
# COMPACT_ATOMS: atom_id res chain seq x y z
N MET A 1 5.02 28.02 32.03
CA MET A 1 6.35 27.40 31.96
C MET A 1 6.84 27.58 30.53
N PHE A 2 7.95 28.31 30.39
CA PHE A 2 8.46 28.82 29.12
C PHE A 2 8.95 27.74 28.15
N SER A 3 8.82 28.07 26.86
CA SER A 3 9.83 27.84 25.82
C SER A 3 10.02 26.42 25.29
N LYS A 4 9.61 26.23 24.02
CA LYS A 4 10.50 25.95 22.86
C LYS A 4 9.67 25.36 21.72
N ILE A 5 8.96 26.21 20.98
CA ILE A 5 8.63 25.90 19.58
C ILE A 5 9.61 26.70 18.74
N THR A 6 10.75 26.07 18.50
CA THR A 6 11.65 26.44 17.41
C THR A 6 11.90 25.15 16.65
N LEU A 7 11.10 24.89 15.63
CA LEU A 7 11.44 23.91 14.61
C LEU A 7 11.14 24.50 13.23
N ILE A 8 12.18 25.17 12.72
CA ILE A 8 12.71 25.06 11.36
C ILE A 8 11.65 25.16 10.24
N ILE A 9 11.26 26.39 9.91
CA ILE A 9 10.98 26.77 8.53
C ILE A 9 12.30 27.34 8.00
N GLY A 10 13.08 26.51 7.35
CA GLY A 10 14.44 26.85 6.96
C GLY A 10 14.98 25.99 5.82
N PHE A 11 14.19 25.81 4.76
CA PHE A 11 14.67 25.36 3.46
C PHE A 11 13.78 25.97 2.36
N LEU A 12 13.84 27.30 2.23
CA LEU A 12 13.18 28.05 1.16
C LEU A 12 14.04 29.26 0.79
N LEU A 13 15.32 29.03 0.50
CA LEU A 13 16.16 30.05 -0.12
C LEU A 13 17.04 29.40 -1.20
N LEU A 14 16.84 29.93 -2.42
CA LEU A 14 17.73 29.93 -3.59
C LEU A 14 17.66 28.72 -4.54
N SER A 15 16.62 28.71 -5.37
CA SER A 15 16.77 28.38 -6.78
C SER A 15 16.12 29.47 -7.63
N THR A 16 16.89 30.49 -8.02
CA THR A 16 16.51 31.43 -9.09
C THR A 16 16.72 30.74 -10.44
N GLY A 17 15.98 29.67 -10.69
CA GLY A 17 15.73 29.17 -12.02
C GLY A 17 14.37 29.73 -12.45
N ALA A 18 14.33 30.55 -13.50
CA ALA A 18 13.07 30.94 -14.11
C ALA A 18 12.45 29.70 -14.77
N ILE A 19 11.76 28.89 -13.98
CA ILE A 19 10.80 27.92 -14.50
C ILE A 19 9.64 28.77 -14.99
N TYR A 20 9.44 28.82 -16.31
CA TYR A 20 8.27 29.44 -16.90
C TYR A 20 7.02 28.74 -16.34
N ALA A 21 6.37 29.40 -15.38
CA ALA A 21 5.08 28.98 -14.88
C ALA A 21 4.05 29.16 -16.00
N GLN A 22 3.14 28.19 -16.14
CA GLN A 22 2.10 28.26 -17.15
C GLN A 22 1.04 29.30 -16.78
N ASP A 23 0.67 30.13 -17.75
CA ASP A 23 -0.28 31.24 -17.57
C ASP A 23 -1.75 30.79 -17.50
N LYS A 24 -2.04 29.57 -17.98
CA LYS A 24 -3.40 28.99 -18.01
C LYS A 24 -3.45 27.73 -17.14
N PRO A 25 -4.56 27.49 -16.42
CA PRO A 25 -4.77 26.23 -15.71
C PRO A 25 -4.81 25.05 -16.69
N GLU A 26 -4.03 24.02 -16.40
CA GLU A 26 -4.08 22.73 -17.07
C GLU A 26 -4.80 21.74 -16.17
N VAL A 27 -5.77 20.98 -16.69
CA VAL A 27 -6.50 19.95 -15.96
C VAL A 27 -6.62 18.71 -16.83
N THR A 28 -6.28 17.56 -16.27
CA THR A 28 -6.54 16.23 -16.84
C THR A 28 -7.38 15.44 -15.86
N ILE A 29 -8.51 14.94 -16.32
CA ILE A 29 -9.37 14.03 -15.57
C ILE A 29 -9.22 12.64 -16.17
N GLY A 30 -9.01 11.65 -15.31
CA GLY A 30 -9.06 10.25 -15.68
C GLY A 30 -9.90 9.46 -14.70
N GLY A 31 -10.05 8.17 -14.94
CA GLY A 31 -10.81 7.32 -14.04
C GLY A 31 -10.73 5.84 -14.37
N ALA A 32 -11.48 5.06 -13.59
CA ALA A 32 -11.77 3.68 -13.95
C ALA A 32 -13.09 3.22 -13.36
N LEU A 33 -13.74 2.29 -14.04
CA LEU A 33 -14.82 1.47 -13.51
C LEU A 33 -14.38 0.02 -13.52
N ARG A 34 -14.47 -0.66 -12.38
CA ARG A 34 -14.07 -2.05 -12.23
C ARG A 34 -15.18 -2.92 -11.63
N PHE A 35 -15.18 -4.17 -12.06
CA PHE A 35 -16.00 -5.25 -11.54
C PHE A 35 -15.10 -6.44 -11.17
N ASN A 36 -15.58 -7.27 -10.26
CA ASN A 36 -14.86 -8.44 -9.78
C ASN A 36 -15.76 -9.67 -9.76
N TYR A 37 -15.30 -10.77 -10.35
CA TYR A 37 -15.85 -12.10 -10.12
C TYR A 37 -14.92 -12.88 -9.20
N ASN A 38 -15.45 -13.52 -8.17
CA ASN A 38 -14.65 -14.36 -7.28
C ASN A 38 -15.34 -15.67 -6.89
N LEU A 39 -14.51 -16.70 -6.72
CA LEU A 39 -14.89 -18.04 -6.29
C LEU A 39 -13.82 -18.58 -5.31
N SER A 40 -14.22 -18.76 -4.06
CA SER A 40 -13.33 -19.06 -2.93
C SER A 40 -13.61 -20.47 -2.36
N THR A 41 -12.56 -21.23 -2.08
CA THR A 41 -12.66 -22.64 -1.61
C THR A 41 -13.35 -22.78 -0.25
N TRP A 42 -13.29 -21.75 0.60
CA TRP A 42 -13.84 -21.75 1.96
C TRP A 42 -15.26 -21.19 2.08
N LYS A 43 -15.90 -20.77 0.97
CA LYS A 43 -17.25 -20.19 0.98
C LYS A 43 -18.26 -21.13 0.32
N GLU A 44 -18.86 -22.04 1.09
CA GLU A 44 -19.81 -23.05 0.56
C GLU A 44 -20.98 -22.45 -0.24
N GLY A 45 -21.58 -21.36 0.25
CA GLY A 45 -22.66 -20.68 -0.46
C GLY A 45 -22.22 -20.12 -1.82
N GLN A 46 -21.01 -19.56 -1.89
CA GLN A 46 -20.43 -19.05 -3.13
C GLN A 46 -20.12 -20.19 -4.10
N LYS A 47 -19.58 -21.31 -3.61
CA LYS A 47 -19.32 -22.51 -4.43
C LYS A 47 -20.61 -23.06 -5.04
N LYS A 48 -21.70 -23.15 -4.25
CA LYS A 48 -23.01 -23.61 -4.73
C LYS A 48 -23.59 -22.72 -5.84
N ARG A 49 -23.33 -21.41 -5.81
CA ARG A 49 -23.74 -20.46 -6.85
C ARG A 49 -22.79 -20.40 -8.06
N GLY A 50 -21.61 -21.01 -7.96
CA GLY A 50 -20.58 -20.93 -8.99
C GLY A 50 -19.87 -19.57 -9.00
N GLY A 51 -19.66 -18.94 -7.84
CA GLY A 51 -19.00 -17.64 -7.69
C GLY A 51 -19.98 -16.47 -7.57
N ASP A 52 -19.43 -15.30 -7.27
CA ASP A 52 -20.18 -14.04 -7.21
C ASP A 52 -19.52 -13.01 -8.13
N PHE A 53 -20.31 -12.31 -8.95
CA PHE A 53 -19.86 -11.18 -9.78
C PHE A 53 -20.46 -9.89 -9.26
N GLY A 54 -19.62 -8.89 -9.00
CA GLY A 54 -20.06 -7.66 -8.35
C GLY A 54 -19.22 -6.44 -8.68
N TYR A 55 -19.70 -5.30 -8.19
CA TYR A 55 -19.01 -4.01 -8.25
C TYR A 55 -17.73 -4.04 -7.42
N ASP A 56 -16.61 -3.58 -8.00
CA ASP A 56 -15.35 -3.37 -7.29
C ASP A 56 -15.21 -1.90 -6.91
N VAL A 57 -14.99 -1.03 -7.91
CA VAL A 57 -14.75 0.39 -7.66
C VAL A 57 -15.08 1.24 -8.88
N PHE A 58 -15.56 2.44 -8.60
CA PHE A 58 -15.54 3.57 -9.50
C PHE A 58 -14.55 4.59 -8.96
N ARG A 59 -13.58 5.01 -9.76
CA ARG A 59 -12.57 5.99 -9.33
C ARG A 59 -12.48 7.13 -10.33
N ILE A 60 -12.20 8.32 -9.79
CA ILE A 60 -11.87 9.52 -10.54
C ILE A 60 -10.55 10.05 -10.04
N ASN A 61 -9.67 10.42 -10.97
CA ASN A 61 -8.42 11.10 -10.67
C ASN A 61 -8.34 12.42 -11.43
N ALA A 62 -7.76 13.42 -10.78
CA ALA A 62 -7.53 14.74 -11.33
C ALA A 62 -6.06 15.11 -11.17
N LYS A 63 -5.43 15.50 -12.27
CA LYS A 63 -4.15 16.18 -12.27
C LYS A 63 -4.37 17.60 -12.73
N ALA A 64 -3.91 18.57 -11.96
CA ALA A 64 -3.98 19.96 -12.37
C ALA A 64 -2.62 20.64 -12.20
N LYS A 65 -2.38 21.68 -13.01
CA LYS A 65 -1.19 22.51 -12.90
C LYS A 65 -1.60 23.96 -13.11
N TYR A 66 -1.35 24.85 -12.15
CA TYR A 66 -1.49 26.29 -12.36
C TYR A 66 -0.37 27.07 -11.66
N GLN A 67 0.23 28.04 -12.37
CA GLN A 67 1.26 28.92 -11.81
C GLN A 67 2.40 28.17 -11.08
N GLY A 68 2.90 27.09 -11.69
CA GLY A 68 3.97 26.26 -11.11
C GLY A 68 3.54 25.30 -9.99
N ILE A 69 2.30 25.37 -9.49
CA ILE A 69 1.76 24.45 -8.50
C ILE A 69 1.03 23.30 -9.19
N LYS A 70 1.33 22.07 -8.77
CA LYS A 70 0.68 20.84 -9.22
C LYS A 70 -0.32 20.35 -8.18
N LEU A 71 -1.39 19.72 -8.65
CA LEU A 71 -2.34 18.93 -7.87
C LEU A 71 -2.37 17.52 -8.45
N ASN A 72 -2.44 16.52 -7.58
CA ASN A 72 -2.81 15.16 -7.91
C ASN A 72 -3.78 14.64 -6.86
N ALA A 73 -4.97 14.23 -7.28
CA ALA A 73 -5.98 13.65 -6.41
C ALA A 73 -6.60 12.42 -7.07
N GLU A 74 -6.83 11.37 -6.29
CA GLU A 74 -7.59 10.18 -6.71
C GLU A 74 -8.58 9.80 -5.61
N TYR A 75 -9.86 9.87 -5.97
CA TYR A 75 -10.96 9.41 -5.12
C TYR A 75 -11.49 8.07 -5.63
N ARG A 76 -11.78 7.16 -4.71
CA ARG A 76 -12.29 5.82 -5.00
C ARG A 76 -13.60 5.61 -4.26
N LEU A 77 -14.61 5.17 -4.99
CA LEU A 77 -15.88 4.72 -4.44
C LEU A 77 -15.91 3.20 -4.52
N TYR A 78 -15.63 2.50 -3.42
CA TYR A 78 -15.85 1.06 -3.34
C TYR A 78 -17.30 0.76 -2.93
N SER A 79 -17.68 -0.53 -2.93
CA SER A 79 -18.93 -0.93 -2.28
C SER A 79 -18.89 -0.57 -0.79
N GLU A 80 -20.06 -0.38 -0.16
CA GLU A 80 -20.16 -0.11 1.28
C GLU A 80 -19.46 -1.20 2.13
N SER A 81 -19.58 -2.46 1.73
CA SER A 81 -18.89 -3.59 2.38
C SER A 81 -17.36 -3.57 2.29
N PHE A 82 -16.80 -2.65 1.51
CA PHE A 82 -15.35 -2.41 1.36
C PHE A 82 -14.98 -0.98 1.77
N GLY A 83 -15.71 -0.42 2.74
CA GLY A 83 -15.43 0.90 3.31
C GLY A 83 -16.00 2.08 2.53
N GLY A 84 -16.62 1.85 1.37
CA GLY A 84 -17.27 2.89 0.58
C GLY A 84 -16.29 3.89 -0.04
N GLY A 85 -16.60 5.18 0.09
CA GLY A 85 -15.85 6.27 -0.53
C GLY A 85 -14.61 6.68 0.28
N MET A 86 -13.44 6.71 -0.37
CA MET A 86 -12.16 7.03 0.26
C MET A 86 -11.24 7.81 -0.69
N LEU A 87 -10.42 8.70 -0.11
CA LEU A 87 -9.38 9.43 -0.84
C LEU A 87 -8.11 8.59 -0.84
N LYS A 88 -7.72 8.01 -1.98
CA LYS A 88 -6.48 7.22 -2.05
C LYS A 88 -5.24 8.11 -1.90
N GLN A 89 -5.25 9.25 -2.58
CA GLN A 89 -4.16 10.22 -2.56
C GLN A 89 -4.68 11.60 -2.91
N GLY A 90 -4.04 12.62 -2.38
CA GLY A 90 -4.41 14.01 -2.58
C GLY A 90 -3.32 14.94 -2.09
N TRP A 91 -2.59 15.56 -3.00
CA TRP A 91 -1.46 16.42 -2.64
C TRP A 91 -1.23 17.56 -3.62
N LEU A 92 -0.64 18.63 -3.09
CA LEU A 92 -0.07 19.72 -3.85
C LEU A 92 1.42 19.48 -4.03
N ALA A 93 2.00 19.93 -5.14
CA ALA A 93 3.44 19.84 -5.36
C ALA A 93 4.02 21.06 -6.07
N TYR A 94 5.33 21.23 -5.87
CA TYR A 94 6.14 22.22 -6.53
C TYR A 94 7.42 21.57 -7.05
N ASP A 95 7.76 21.85 -8.31
CA ASP A 95 9.01 21.44 -8.95
C ASP A 95 10.06 22.52 -8.71
N PHE A 96 11.13 22.18 -8.00
CA PHE A 96 12.30 23.07 -7.92
C PHE A 96 13.08 23.09 -9.24
N ASP A 97 13.08 21.96 -9.95
CA ASP A 97 13.61 21.79 -11.29
C ASP A 97 13.04 20.50 -11.94
N SER A 98 13.59 20.08 -13.09
CA SER A 98 13.13 18.88 -13.80
C SER A 98 13.30 17.54 -13.06
N LYS A 99 14.07 17.52 -11.97
CA LYS A 99 14.45 16.31 -11.21
C LYS A 99 13.96 16.36 -9.77
N ASN A 100 13.77 17.55 -9.19
CA ASN A 100 13.49 17.75 -7.78
C ASN A 100 12.07 18.29 -7.56
N GLU A 101 11.25 17.56 -6.81
CA GLU A 101 9.86 17.91 -6.49
C GLU A 101 9.60 17.78 -4.99
N ILE A 102 8.82 18.71 -4.42
CA ILE A 102 8.22 18.57 -3.09
C ILE A 102 6.72 18.40 -3.19
N GLN A 103 6.16 17.49 -2.40
CA GLN A 103 4.73 17.21 -2.27
C GLN A 103 4.28 17.47 -0.83
N VAL A 104 3.06 17.99 -0.65
CA VAL A 104 2.41 18.18 0.65
C VAL A 104 0.96 17.68 0.56
N GLY A 105 0.57 16.79 1.46
CA GLY A 105 -0.77 16.20 1.52
C GLY A 105 -0.74 14.70 1.82
N LEU A 106 -1.75 13.98 1.35
CA LEU A 106 -1.85 12.52 1.41
C LEU A 106 -1.04 11.91 0.27
N THR A 107 0.19 11.45 0.54
CA THR A 107 1.12 10.97 -0.49
C THR A 107 1.59 9.54 -0.21
N GLN A 108 1.92 8.81 -1.28
CA GLN A 108 2.51 7.48 -1.15
C GLN A 108 3.78 7.49 -0.29
N VAL A 109 3.82 6.62 0.72
CA VAL A 109 4.96 6.34 1.58
C VAL A 109 6.08 5.69 0.75
N PRO A 110 7.32 6.22 0.77
CA PRO A 110 8.40 5.71 -0.07
C PRO A 110 9.06 4.49 0.59
N PHE A 111 8.38 3.34 0.58
CA PHE A 111 8.91 2.09 1.14
C PHE A 111 8.87 0.95 0.11
N GLY A 112 9.89 0.10 0.11
CA GLY A 112 10.00 -1.08 -0.75
C GLY A 112 9.93 -0.75 -2.25
N ILE A 113 9.47 -1.72 -3.05
CA ILE A 113 9.08 -1.53 -4.45
C ILE A 113 7.80 -0.71 -4.49
N THR A 114 7.83 0.42 -5.21
CA THR A 114 6.67 1.30 -5.38
C THR A 114 6.30 1.42 -6.85
N THR A 115 5.03 1.48 -7.22
CA THR A 115 3.85 1.38 -6.35
C THR A 115 3.46 -0.07 -6.05
N TYR A 116 3.63 -0.97 -7.01
CA TYR A 116 3.20 -2.37 -6.89
C TYR A 116 4.42 -3.30 -6.77
N ASN A 117 4.52 -4.05 -5.68
CA ASN A 117 5.57 -5.05 -5.41
C ASN A 117 5.28 -6.41 -6.10
N SER A 118 4.15 -6.52 -6.79
CA SER A 118 3.70 -7.71 -7.50
C SER A 118 3.14 -7.36 -8.89
N HIS A 119 2.69 -8.36 -9.64
CA HIS A 119 2.07 -8.22 -10.96
C HIS A 119 0.56 -8.49 -10.95
N ASN A 120 0.07 -9.14 -9.90
CA ASN A 120 -1.32 -9.54 -9.73
C ASN A 120 -2.22 -8.44 -9.12
N TRP A 121 -3.53 -8.69 -9.03
CA TRP A 121 -4.52 -7.74 -8.50
C TRP A 121 -4.50 -7.57 -6.97
N PHE A 122 -4.04 -8.58 -6.23
CA PHE A 122 -4.09 -8.65 -4.76
C PHE A 122 -2.92 -7.93 -4.06
N PHE A 123 -1.99 -7.34 -4.80
CA PHE A 123 -0.72 -6.84 -4.25
C PHE A 123 0.17 -7.98 -3.70
N SER A 124 1.24 -7.66 -2.97
CA SER A 124 2.02 -8.65 -2.21
C SER A 124 1.58 -8.70 -0.75
N ILE A 125 2.17 -9.61 0.03
CA ILE A 125 1.84 -9.76 1.46
C ILE A 125 2.15 -8.49 2.26
N ASN A 126 3.06 -7.65 1.74
CA ASN A 126 3.43 -6.37 2.34
C ASN A 126 2.28 -5.37 2.37
N TYR A 127 1.34 -5.43 1.42
CA TYR A 127 0.19 -4.52 1.40
C TYR A 127 -0.65 -4.66 2.66
N TYR A 128 -0.90 -5.91 3.07
CA TYR A 128 -1.74 -6.24 4.21
C TYR A 128 -1.10 -5.96 5.58
N ILE A 129 0.13 -5.43 5.61
CA ILE A 129 0.82 -5.03 6.85
C ILE A 129 1.32 -3.58 6.80
N GLY A 130 0.85 -2.80 5.81
CA GLY A 130 1.17 -1.37 5.67
C GLY A 130 2.54 -1.08 5.07
N LEU A 131 3.12 -2.00 4.27
CA LEU A 131 4.47 -1.87 3.71
C LEU A 131 4.49 -1.89 2.16
N GLU A 132 3.34 -1.74 1.51
CA GLU A 132 3.20 -1.60 0.04
C GLU A 132 2.00 -0.71 -0.26
N ASP A 133 2.09 0.10 -1.33
CA ASP A 133 1.08 1.08 -1.78
C ASP A 133 0.37 1.83 -0.64
N ASP A 134 1.13 2.20 0.39
CA ASP A 134 0.67 2.89 1.58
C ASP A 134 0.73 4.41 1.40
N HIS A 135 -0.19 5.18 2.01
CA HIS A 135 -0.34 6.62 1.78
C HIS A 135 -0.65 7.36 3.08
N ASP A 136 0.20 8.35 3.39
CA ASP A 136 0.19 9.07 4.65
C ASP A 136 0.13 10.59 4.46
N MET A 137 -0.30 11.30 5.50
CA MET A 137 -0.40 12.76 5.53
C MET A 137 0.95 13.37 5.92
N GLY A 138 1.58 14.09 4.99
CA GLY A 138 2.92 14.61 5.24
C GLY A 138 3.51 15.47 4.13
N VAL A 139 4.84 15.57 4.19
CA VAL A 139 5.68 16.27 3.22
C VAL A 139 6.68 15.27 2.65
N LYS A 140 6.81 15.24 1.33
CA LYS A 140 7.69 14.31 0.61
C LYS A 140 8.51 15.05 -0.42
N PHE A 141 9.83 14.90 -0.34
CA PHE A 141 10.76 15.37 -1.36
C PHE A 141 11.22 14.19 -2.21
N THR A 142 11.19 14.36 -3.53
CA THR A 142 11.67 13.36 -4.49
C THR A 142 12.75 13.95 -5.40
N HIS A 143 13.80 13.17 -5.63
CA HIS A 143 14.78 13.39 -6.68
C HIS A 143 14.70 12.22 -7.66
N THR A 144 14.49 12.53 -8.94
CA THR A 144 14.37 11.55 -10.02
C THR A 144 15.40 11.83 -11.10
N ASP A 145 16.32 10.89 -11.33
CA ASP A 145 17.31 10.94 -12.40
C ASP A 145 17.45 9.56 -13.07
N LYS A 146 18.18 9.50 -14.19
CA LYS A 146 18.35 8.28 -15.00
C LYS A 146 18.93 7.10 -14.23
N LYS A 147 19.79 7.38 -13.25
CA LYS A 147 20.49 6.36 -12.45
C LYS A 147 20.03 6.37 -11.01
N TRP A 148 20.10 7.53 -10.35
CA TRP A 148 19.79 7.67 -8.95
C TRP A 148 18.38 8.23 -8.77
N ASN A 149 17.59 7.57 -7.93
CA ASN A 149 16.32 8.09 -7.47
C ASN A 149 16.27 7.97 -5.96
N TYR A 150 15.93 9.06 -5.27
CA TYR A 150 15.77 9.03 -3.83
C TYR A 150 14.58 9.85 -3.38
N THR A 151 14.07 9.49 -2.21
CA THR A 151 12.91 10.14 -1.61
C THR A 151 13.13 10.24 -0.12
N LEU A 152 12.85 11.43 0.42
CA LEU A 152 12.81 11.70 1.84
C LEU A 152 11.41 12.19 2.18
N ALA A 153 10.81 11.65 3.23
CA ALA A 153 9.48 12.06 3.65
C ALA A 153 9.39 12.18 5.16
N PHE A 154 8.53 13.09 5.59
CA PHE A 154 8.03 13.17 6.95
C PHE A 154 6.51 13.08 6.92
N PHE A 155 5.95 12.14 7.67
CA PHE A 155 4.51 11.97 7.81
C PHE A 155 4.10 12.28 9.24
N LYS A 156 3.14 13.20 9.38
CA LYS A 156 2.63 13.58 10.69
C LYS A 156 1.79 12.47 11.30
N ASN A 157 1.07 11.74 10.45
CA ASN A 157 0.17 10.65 10.79
C ASN A 157 -0.19 9.87 9.51
N ALA A 158 -0.85 8.74 9.71
CA ALA A 158 -1.56 7.94 8.70
C ALA A 158 -2.62 8.76 7.90
N GLU A 159 -3.47 8.11 7.09
CA GLU A 159 -4.62 8.73 6.42
C GLU A 159 -5.65 9.30 7.43
N GLU A 160 -5.39 10.44 8.07
CA GLU A 160 -6.30 10.99 9.10
C GLU A 160 -7.51 11.70 8.47
N LEU A 161 -8.70 11.22 8.83
CA LEU A 161 -9.98 11.76 8.38
C LEU A 161 -10.78 12.38 9.52
N ARG A 162 -10.37 12.14 10.78
CA ARG A 162 -11.07 12.56 12.01
C ARG A 162 -10.15 13.38 12.90
N PHE A 163 -10.38 14.69 12.92
CA PHE A 163 -9.62 15.60 13.78
C PHE A 163 -10.08 15.46 15.24
N GLY A 164 -9.17 15.06 16.13
CA GLY A 164 -9.45 14.92 17.57
C GLY A 164 -8.23 14.43 18.35
N SER A 165 -8.22 14.68 19.66
CA SER A 165 -7.14 14.24 20.56
C SER A 165 -7.23 12.76 20.95
N ASN A 166 -8.41 12.17 20.84
CA ASN A 166 -8.70 10.77 21.20
C ASN A 166 -9.53 10.07 20.11
N SER A 167 -9.39 10.49 18.85
CA SER A 167 -10.10 9.88 17.72
C SER A 167 -9.34 8.67 17.21
N ASP A 168 -10.00 7.52 17.16
CA ASP A 168 -9.51 6.37 16.40
C ASP A 168 -9.52 6.67 14.89
N ILE A 169 -8.61 6.03 14.15
CA ILE A 169 -8.59 6.14 12.69
C ILE A 169 -9.84 5.47 12.10
N SER A 170 -10.24 5.92 10.91
CA SER A 170 -11.40 5.35 10.19
C SER A 170 -11.03 4.03 9.52
N ASP A 171 -11.84 3.00 9.68
CA ASP A 171 -11.69 1.74 8.94
C ASP A 171 -11.92 1.90 7.43
N SER A 172 -12.75 2.87 7.05
CA SER A 172 -12.99 3.27 5.65
C SER A 172 -11.82 4.08 5.11
N ARG A 173 -10.76 3.38 4.70
CA ARG A 173 -9.52 3.93 4.13
C ARG A 173 -8.91 3.01 3.08
N TYR A 174 -7.99 3.55 2.28
CA TYR A 174 -7.36 2.80 1.19
C TYR A 174 -6.19 1.95 1.65
N SER A 175 -5.31 2.52 2.46
CA SER A 175 -4.07 1.87 2.88
C SER A 175 -4.23 1.23 4.26
N TYR A 176 -3.44 0.20 4.53
CA TYR A 176 -3.44 -0.46 5.83
C TYR A 176 -2.55 0.27 6.82
N ASP A 177 -3.18 0.89 7.82
CA ASP A 177 -2.51 1.61 8.90
C ASP A 177 -2.77 0.99 10.26
N VAL A 178 -1.95 1.32 11.25
CA VAL A 178 -2.18 0.93 12.65
C VAL A 178 -3.45 1.60 13.20
N ALA A 179 -4.30 0.78 13.80
CA ALA A 179 -5.66 1.11 14.18
C ALA A 179 -5.99 0.66 15.62
N SER A 180 -7.30 0.61 15.87
CA SER A 180 -7.94 0.05 17.06
C SER A 180 -8.83 -1.12 16.64
N ILE A 181 -9.17 -2.01 17.56
CA ILE A 181 -10.08 -3.13 17.28
C ILE A 181 -10.84 -3.55 18.53
N ASP A 182 -12.11 -3.91 18.39
CA ASP A 182 -12.86 -4.58 19.44
C ASP A 182 -12.46 -6.08 19.50
N LEU A 183 -11.83 -6.50 20.61
CA LEU A 183 -11.30 -7.86 20.73
C LEU A 183 -12.37 -8.92 21.05
N ASP A 184 -13.43 -8.59 21.76
CA ASP A 184 -14.41 -9.57 22.24
C ASP A 184 -15.85 -9.30 21.76
N GLY A 185 -16.07 -8.19 21.06
CA GLY A 185 -17.35 -7.78 20.50
C GLY A 185 -18.25 -7.05 21.51
N ASP A 186 -17.70 -6.53 22.60
CA ASP A 186 -18.46 -5.82 23.65
C ASP A 186 -18.75 -4.35 23.30
N GLY A 187 -18.21 -3.85 22.19
CA GLY A 187 -18.33 -2.47 21.72
C GLY A 187 -17.26 -1.52 22.28
N VAL A 188 -16.32 -2.02 23.07
CA VAL A 188 -15.16 -1.30 23.59
C VAL A 188 -13.95 -1.61 22.70
N LEU A 189 -13.22 -0.57 22.32
CA LEU A 189 -12.02 -0.73 21.48
C LEU A 189 -10.79 -1.06 22.34
N ASP A 190 -9.98 -1.98 21.85
CA ASP A 190 -8.67 -2.35 22.37
C ASP A 190 -7.55 -2.02 21.38
N LEU A 191 -6.31 -2.18 21.84
CA LEU A 191 -5.08 -2.00 21.06
C LEU A 191 -5.06 -0.65 20.34
N ARG A 192 -5.60 0.39 20.98
CA ARG A 192 -5.90 1.68 20.37
C ARG A 192 -4.65 2.48 20.09
N ASN A 193 -3.97 2.20 18.97
CA ASN A 193 -2.71 2.83 18.58
C ASN A 193 -2.85 3.59 17.26
N LYS A 194 -1.99 4.60 17.05
CA LYS A 194 -1.93 5.38 15.81
C LYS A 194 -0.49 5.69 15.44
N GLU A 195 -0.18 5.60 14.15
CA GLU A 195 1.12 6.02 13.61
C GLU A 195 1.23 7.56 13.60
N THR A 196 2.36 8.08 14.07
CA THR A 196 2.62 9.52 14.09
C THR A 196 4.10 9.86 14.00
N ASN A 197 4.41 11.01 13.38
CA ASN A 197 5.76 11.57 13.30
C ASN A 197 6.76 10.56 12.70
N GLN A 198 6.44 10.02 11.54
CA GLN A 198 7.26 9.05 10.82
C GLN A 198 8.22 9.78 9.88
N VAL A 199 9.47 9.33 9.82
CA VAL A 199 10.44 9.69 8.78
C VAL A 199 10.69 8.49 7.88
N ASN A 200 10.80 8.74 6.58
CA ASN A 200 11.08 7.70 5.59
C ASN A 200 12.21 8.15 4.67
N GLY A 201 13.04 7.18 4.29
CA GLY A 201 14.07 7.34 3.28
C GLY A 201 14.05 6.18 2.30
N LYS A 202 14.13 6.48 1.02
CA LYS A 202 14.28 5.48 -0.05
C LYS A 202 15.35 5.92 -1.02
N LEU A 203 16.17 4.96 -1.44
CA LEU A 203 17.20 5.13 -2.45
C LEU A 203 17.12 3.98 -3.44
N SER A 204 17.24 4.27 -4.72
CA SER A 204 17.39 3.26 -5.75
C SER A 204 18.38 3.68 -6.82
N TYR A 205 19.09 2.68 -7.34
CA TYR A 205 20.08 2.81 -8.39
C TYR A 205 19.68 1.94 -9.59
N THR A 206 19.71 2.55 -10.77
CA THR A 206 19.33 1.93 -12.03
C THR A 206 20.55 1.68 -12.91
N ILE A 207 20.70 0.45 -13.38
CA ILE A 207 21.78 -0.03 -14.25
C ILE A 207 21.19 -0.63 -15.52
N GLY A 208 21.80 -0.33 -16.67
CA GLY A 208 21.48 -0.94 -17.95
C GLY A 208 21.05 0.07 -19.00
N ASN A 209 20.20 -0.37 -19.93
CA ASN A 209 19.74 0.38 -21.09
C ASN A 209 18.26 0.04 -21.38
N ASP A 210 17.77 0.45 -22.55
CA ASP A 210 16.36 0.27 -22.92
C ASP A 210 15.93 -1.20 -23.06
N SER A 211 16.87 -2.12 -23.31
CA SER A 211 16.61 -3.56 -23.47
C SER A 211 16.70 -4.34 -22.15
N ILE A 212 17.57 -3.91 -21.25
CA ILE A 212 17.78 -4.53 -19.94
C ILE A 212 17.95 -3.44 -18.88
N ASN A 213 17.09 -3.47 -17.87
CA ASN A 213 17.08 -2.50 -16.80
C ASN A 213 17.03 -3.21 -15.45
N HIS A 214 18.06 -2.98 -14.65
CA HIS A 214 18.15 -3.44 -13.27
C HIS A 214 17.92 -2.24 -12.37
N LYS A 215 17.05 -2.36 -11.36
CA LYS A 215 16.92 -1.37 -10.30
C LYS A 215 17.16 -2.07 -8.97
N ILE A 216 18.12 -1.57 -8.21
CA ILE A 216 18.43 -2.04 -6.85
C ILE A 216 18.09 -0.90 -5.91
N GLY A 217 17.43 -1.17 -4.79
CA GLY A 217 17.09 -0.13 -3.85
C GLY A 217 16.96 -0.60 -2.41
N ALA A 218 16.94 0.38 -1.52
CA ALA A 218 16.75 0.21 -0.10
C ALA A 218 15.77 1.27 0.42
N SER A 219 15.04 0.93 1.47
CA SER A 219 14.16 1.88 2.16
C SER A 219 14.17 1.64 3.67
N VAL A 220 13.94 2.71 4.42
CA VAL A 220 13.78 2.69 5.87
C VAL A 220 12.62 3.60 6.27
N GLN A 221 11.91 3.21 7.32
CA GLN A 221 10.96 4.08 8.01
C GLN A 221 11.11 3.93 9.52
N TYR A 222 10.91 5.03 10.23
CA TYR A 222 10.92 5.08 11.69
C TYR A 222 9.93 6.13 12.16
N GLY A 223 9.06 5.80 13.12
CA GLY A 223 8.04 6.70 13.62
C GLY A 223 7.57 6.35 15.03
N GLY A 224 6.66 7.17 15.53
CA GLY A 224 5.97 6.96 16.81
C GLY A 224 4.69 6.15 16.66
N LEU A 225 4.37 5.39 17.70
CA LEU A 225 3.06 4.75 17.87
C LEU A 225 2.39 5.35 19.10
N TYR A 226 1.46 6.28 18.90
CA TYR A 226 0.74 6.92 19.99
C TYR A 226 -0.41 6.02 20.43
N ASN A 227 -0.45 5.64 21.71
CA ASN A 227 -1.55 4.88 22.28
C ASN A 227 -2.61 5.84 22.84
N LEU A 228 -3.86 5.64 22.45
CA LEU A 228 -4.98 6.54 22.80
C LEU A 228 -5.42 6.40 24.26
N ASP A 229 -5.18 5.24 24.89
CA ASP A 229 -5.60 4.97 26.27
C ASP A 229 -4.53 5.39 27.28
N THR A 230 -3.27 5.01 27.04
CA THR A 230 -2.15 5.35 27.93
C THR A 230 -1.58 6.74 27.67
N GLN A 231 -1.85 7.32 26.49
CA GLN A 231 -1.27 8.59 26.01
C GLN A 231 0.27 8.54 25.89
N GLU A 232 0.84 7.35 25.88
CA GLU A 232 2.27 7.14 25.74
C GLU A 232 2.66 6.96 24.26
N MET A 233 3.91 7.35 23.96
CA MET A 233 4.52 7.19 22.64
C MET A 233 5.39 5.93 22.62
N GLY A 234 4.91 4.91 21.91
CA GLY A 234 5.71 3.79 21.44
C GLY A 234 6.49 4.13 20.16
N SER A 235 7.03 3.11 19.51
CA SER A 235 7.77 3.28 18.25
C SER A 235 7.50 2.17 17.25
N HIS A 236 7.73 2.46 15.97
CA HIS A 236 7.77 1.46 14.93
C HIS A 236 8.90 1.75 13.95
N TYR A 237 9.40 0.70 13.32
CA TYR A 237 10.34 0.82 12.21
C TYR A 237 10.13 -0.29 11.19
N ALA A 238 10.57 -0.03 9.97
CA ALA A 238 10.77 -1.06 8.97
C ALA A 238 11.97 -0.74 8.08
N ALA A 239 12.58 -1.76 7.50
CA ALA A 239 13.65 -1.64 6.52
C ALA A 239 13.45 -2.66 5.39
N ALA A 240 13.86 -2.32 4.17
CA ALA A 240 13.77 -3.22 3.03
C ALA A 240 14.96 -3.09 2.08
N LEU A 241 15.30 -4.21 1.45
CA LEU A 241 16.12 -4.27 0.24
C LEU A 241 15.25 -4.81 -0.89
N HIS A 242 15.35 -4.21 -2.07
CA HIS A 242 14.55 -4.61 -3.21
C HIS A 242 15.31 -4.56 -4.54
N TYR A 243 14.84 -5.37 -5.48
CA TYR A 243 15.39 -5.53 -6.80
C TYR A 243 14.27 -5.66 -7.83
N GLU A 244 14.39 -4.90 -8.92
CA GLU A 244 13.53 -5.02 -10.09
C GLU A 244 14.40 -5.28 -11.32
N LEU A 245 13.99 -6.25 -12.14
CA LEU A 245 14.55 -6.50 -13.46
C LEU A 245 13.47 -6.30 -14.51
N LYS A 246 13.79 -5.59 -15.57
CA LYS A 246 13.04 -5.61 -16.83
C LYS A 246 13.98 -5.98 -17.95
N TYR A 247 13.77 -7.14 -18.55
CA TYR A 247 14.52 -7.62 -19.71
C TYR A 247 13.57 -7.97 -20.85
N LYS A 248 13.44 -7.06 -21.82
CA LYS A 248 12.47 -7.18 -22.92
C LYS A 248 11.06 -7.48 -22.39
N ARG A 249 10.59 -8.72 -22.56
CA ARG A 249 9.26 -9.22 -22.16
C ARG A 249 9.24 -9.81 -20.75
N PHE A 250 10.40 -10.09 -20.18
CA PHE A 250 10.57 -10.69 -18.86
C PHE A 250 10.71 -9.62 -17.79
N GLY A 251 10.14 -9.86 -16.62
CA GLY A 251 10.28 -9.00 -15.45
C GLY A 251 10.40 -9.79 -14.16
N VAL A 252 11.18 -9.26 -13.23
CA VAL A 252 11.33 -9.81 -11.87
C VAL A 252 11.17 -8.67 -10.87
N LYS A 253 10.49 -8.96 -9.76
CA LYS A 253 10.45 -8.13 -8.56
C LYS A 253 10.83 -9.00 -7.38
N ALA A 254 11.79 -8.58 -6.58
CA ALA A 254 12.19 -9.27 -5.37
C ALA A 254 12.40 -8.27 -4.24
N GLN A 255 11.89 -8.57 -3.06
CA GLN A 255 12.06 -7.73 -1.88
C GLN A 255 12.18 -8.58 -0.63
N VAL A 256 13.07 -8.18 0.26
CA VAL A 256 13.11 -8.62 1.66
C VAL A 256 12.85 -7.42 2.55
N SER A 257 12.08 -7.58 3.60
CA SER A 257 11.82 -6.52 4.56
C SER A 257 11.78 -7.06 5.98
N THR A 258 12.04 -6.18 6.94
CA THR A 258 11.87 -6.45 8.36
C THR A 258 11.10 -5.29 8.97
N TYR A 259 10.25 -5.57 9.95
CA TYR A 259 9.52 -4.54 10.67
C TYR A 259 9.33 -4.90 12.14
N LYS A 260 9.17 -3.87 12.97
CA LYS A 260 8.76 -4.00 14.36
C LYS A 260 7.90 -2.82 14.78
N LYS A 261 6.81 -3.11 15.46
CA LYS A 261 5.89 -2.18 16.11
C LYS A 261 5.97 -2.46 17.62
N SER A 262 6.25 -1.42 18.41
CA SER A 262 6.45 -1.49 19.86
C SER A 262 5.46 -0.53 20.53
N PRO A 263 4.17 -0.92 20.61
CA PRO A 263 3.14 -0.09 21.22
C PRO A 263 3.33 0.04 22.73
N LYS A 264 2.68 1.05 23.31
CA LYS A 264 2.59 1.27 24.76
C LYS A 264 1.17 1.01 25.23
N ASN A 265 0.68 -0.21 25.00
CA ASN A 265 -0.67 -0.60 25.38
C ASN A 265 -0.85 -0.60 26.90
N PRO A 266 -2.09 -0.44 27.39
CA PRO A 266 -2.42 -0.65 28.80
C PRO A 266 -1.95 -2.02 29.33
N ASN A 267 -1.68 -2.09 30.63
CA ASN A 267 -1.35 -3.36 31.28
C ASN A 267 -2.45 -4.40 31.02
N GLY A 268 -2.05 -5.59 30.58
CA GLY A 268 -2.97 -6.70 30.27
C GLY A 268 -3.31 -6.84 28.77
N GLN A 269 -3.08 -5.81 27.95
CA GLN A 269 -3.19 -5.94 26.49
C GLN A 269 -1.88 -6.48 25.88
N ASN A 270 -2.02 -7.21 24.77
CA ASN A 270 -0.91 -7.92 24.14
C ASN A 270 -0.08 -6.99 23.23
N ASN A 271 1.22 -6.87 23.50
CA ASN A 271 2.15 -6.06 22.69
C ASN A 271 2.77 -6.82 21.50
N GLU A 272 2.54 -8.13 21.40
CA GLU A 272 3.04 -8.98 20.30
C GLU A 272 2.13 -8.91 19.04
N ILE A 273 1.00 -8.22 19.14
CA ILE A 273 0.06 -7.98 18.06
C ILE A 273 -0.29 -6.50 17.95
N ILE A 274 -0.71 -6.09 16.77
CA ILE A 274 -1.21 -4.74 16.49
C ILE A 274 -2.50 -4.84 15.68
N ALA A 275 -3.45 -3.95 15.93
CA ALA A 275 -4.59 -3.78 15.05
C ALA A 275 -4.17 -2.98 13.81
N MET A 276 -4.59 -3.42 12.64
CA MET A 276 -4.49 -2.66 11.39
C MET A 276 -5.84 -2.65 10.69
N THR A 277 -6.12 -1.59 9.92
CA THR A 277 -7.42 -1.44 9.26
C THR A 277 -7.30 -0.89 7.86
N ALA A 278 -8.19 -1.35 6.97
CA ALA A 278 -8.51 -0.74 5.68
C ALA A 278 -9.81 -1.36 5.15
N TYR A 279 -10.41 -0.77 4.13
CA TYR A 279 -11.60 -1.30 3.46
C TYR A 279 -12.77 -1.61 4.39
N GLY A 280 -12.93 -0.83 5.46
CA GLY A 280 -14.08 -0.88 6.36
C GLY A 280 -14.01 -1.94 7.46
N ALA A 281 -12.88 -2.64 7.64
CA ALA A 281 -12.74 -3.60 8.72
C ALA A 281 -11.30 -3.74 9.25
N PRO A 282 -11.10 -3.75 10.57
CA PRO A 282 -9.81 -4.03 11.17
C PRO A 282 -9.52 -5.53 11.27
N TYR A 283 -8.24 -5.87 11.40
CA TYR A 283 -7.73 -7.19 11.80
C TYR A 283 -6.43 -7.05 12.59
N LEU A 284 -5.92 -8.18 13.08
CA LEU A 284 -4.68 -8.25 13.84
C LEU A 284 -3.50 -8.72 12.97
N VAL A 285 -2.35 -8.10 13.20
CA VAL A 285 -1.05 -8.42 12.60
C VAL A 285 -0.03 -8.66 13.70
N ALA A 286 0.92 -9.56 13.46
CA ALA A 286 2.08 -9.73 14.34
C ALA A 286 2.87 -8.43 14.43
N ALA A 287 3.25 -8.02 15.65
CA ALA A 287 3.93 -6.75 15.87
C ALA A 287 5.35 -6.73 15.28
N ALA A 288 5.97 -7.89 15.03
CA ALA A 288 7.29 -7.99 14.40
C ALA A 288 7.36 -9.16 13.42
N GLY A 289 8.03 -8.94 12.29
CA GLY A 289 8.16 -9.95 11.25
C GLY A 289 9.18 -9.60 10.18
N ASN A 290 9.56 -10.60 9.40
CA ASN A 290 10.27 -10.44 8.14
C ASN A 290 9.35 -10.83 6.99
N THR A 291 9.45 -10.13 5.87
CA THR A 291 8.74 -10.48 4.65
C THR A 291 9.68 -10.75 3.49
N TYR A 292 9.26 -11.66 2.63
CA TYR A 292 9.99 -12.10 1.45
C TYR A 292 9.02 -12.16 0.29
N THR A 293 9.28 -11.39 -0.76
CA THR A 293 8.44 -11.39 -1.97
C THR A 293 9.28 -11.66 -3.20
N LEU A 294 8.74 -12.48 -4.10
CA LEU A 294 9.33 -12.77 -5.41
C LEU A 294 8.21 -12.86 -6.44
N GLY A 295 8.26 -11.98 -7.43
CA GLY A 295 7.36 -11.94 -8.56
C GLY A 295 8.11 -12.09 -9.87
N VAL A 296 7.60 -12.93 -10.77
CA VAL A 296 8.12 -13.10 -12.13
C VAL A 296 6.99 -12.91 -13.13
N GLN A 297 7.28 -12.24 -14.25
CA GLN A 297 6.32 -12.05 -15.34
C GLN A 297 6.94 -12.28 -16.72
N TYR A 298 6.10 -12.68 -17.67
CA TYR A 298 6.43 -12.72 -19.09
C TYR A 298 5.25 -12.22 -19.93
N THR A 299 5.50 -11.19 -20.74
CA THR A 299 4.49 -10.58 -21.60
C THR A 299 4.55 -11.11 -23.04
N VAL A 300 3.44 -11.66 -23.52
CA VAL A 300 3.23 -12.11 -24.90
C VAL A 300 2.34 -11.09 -25.63
N PRO A 301 2.87 -10.37 -26.64
CA PRO A 301 2.01 -9.58 -27.52
C PRO A 301 1.19 -10.49 -28.42
N VAL A 302 -0.08 -10.16 -28.61
CA VAL A 302 -1.02 -10.91 -29.47
C VAL A 302 -1.78 -9.94 -30.39
N LYS A 303 -2.46 -10.49 -31.40
CA LYS A 303 -3.31 -9.73 -32.33
C LYS A 303 -4.70 -10.37 -32.40
N TRP A 304 -5.43 -10.33 -31.28
CA TRP A 304 -6.74 -10.99 -31.15
C TRP A 304 -7.84 -9.94 -30.99
N GLY A 305 -8.15 -9.26 -32.10
CA GLY A 305 -9.09 -8.13 -32.08
C GLY A 305 -8.57 -7.01 -31.15
N PRO A 306 -9.33 -6.61 -30.11
CA PRO A 306 -8.89 -5.56 -29.18
C PRO A 306 -7.76 -6.02 -28.24
N VAL A 307 -7.58 -7.33 -28.05
CA VAL A 307 -6.56 -7.86 -27.13
C VAL A 307 -5.18 -7.71 -27.75
N SER A 308 -4.31 -6.97 -27.07
CA SER A 308 -2.97 -6.60 -27.52
C SER A 308 -1.85 -7.33 -26.77
N SER A 309 -2.07 -7.73 -25.51
CA SER A 309 -1.09 -8.52 -24.76
C SER A 309 -1.69 -9.41 -23.69
N LEU A 310 -0.95 -10.49 -23.41
CA LEU A 310 -1.14 -11.39 -22.27
C LEU A 310 0.13 -11.34 -21.42
N GLN A 311 0.03 -10.87 -20.19
CA GLN A 311 1.14 -10.89 -19.24
C GLN A 311 0.90 -12.00 -18.22
N PHE A 312 1.64 -13.09 -18.35
CA PHE A 312 1.60 -14.21 -17.41
C PHE A 312 2.54 -13.92 -16.24
N TYR A 313 2.11 -14.27 -15.03
CA TYR A 313 2.91 -14.03 -13.83
C TYR A 313 2.71 -15.09 -12.75
N ASN A 314 3.70 -15.17 -11.86
CA ASN A 314 3.60 -15.79 -10.55
C ASN A 314 4.24 -14.88 -9.51
N ASP A 315 3.49 -14.54 -8.47
CA ASP A 315 3.95 -13.73 -7.35
C ASP A 315 3.80 -14.50 -6.03
N TYR A 316 4.90 -14.70 -5.32
CA TYR A 316 4.94 -15.33 -4.01
C TYR A 316 5.30 -14.31 -2.92
N GLY A 317 4.64 -14.42 -1.78
CA GLY A 317 4.91 -13.62 -0.58
C GLY A 317 4.88 -14.49 0.68
N TYR A 318 5.83 -14.25 1.57
CA TYR A 318 5.93 -14.92 2.87
C TYR A 318 6.10 -13.88 3.97
N LEU A 319 5.39 -14.06 5.09
CA LEU A 319 5.54 -13.31 6.32
C LEU A 319 5.98 -14.28 7.41
N GLU A 320 7.27 -14.20 7.75
CA GLU A 320 7.88 -14.84 8.90
C GLU A 320 7.60 -13.99 10.14
N LYS A 321 6.93 -14.55 11.14
CA LYS A 321 6.58 -13.86 12.37
C LYS A 321 7.66 -14.14 13.41
N ILE A 322 8.15 -13.09 14.07
CA ILE A 322 9.25 -13.24 15.04
C ILE A 322 8.81 -14.00 16.29
N ASN A 323 7.53 -13.89 16.67
CA ASN A 323 6.99 -14.64 17.79
C ASN A 323 6.85 -16.13 17.43
N ALA A 324 7.64 -16.99 18.07
CA ALA A 324 7.73 -18.42 17.76
C ALA A 324 6.42 -19.20 17.99
N ASP A 325 5.51 -18.69 18.81
CA ASP A 325 4.20 -19.33 19.01
C ASP A 325 3.27 -19.08 17.82
N PHE A 326 3.49 -18.00 17.07
CA PHE A 326 2.66 -17.63 15.93
C PHE A 326 2.93 -18.53 14.73
N LYS A 327 1.98 -18.56 13.78
CA LYS A 327 2.10 -19.32 12.53
C LYS A 327 2.30 -18.38 11.37
N ASP A 328 3.38 -18.59 10.62
CA ASP A 328 3.73 -17.76 9.47
C ASP A 328 2.65 -17.76 8.39
N SER A 329 2.57 -16.64 7.68
CA SER A 329 1.56 -16.41 6.64
C SER A 329 2.23 -16.45 5.26
N ALA A 330 1.50 -16.92 4.26
CA ALA A 330 1.99 -16.98 2.89
C ALA A 330 0.88 -16.68 1.88
N MET A 331 1.28 -16.17 0.72
CA MET A 331 0.41 -16.01 -0.44
C MET A 331 1.15 -16.35 -1.72
N ASN A 332 0.44 -16.95 -2.67
CA ASN A 332 0.93 -17.22 -4.01
C ASN A 332 -0.17 -16.88 -5.01
N VAL A 333 0.12 -16.02 -5.98
CA VAL A 333 -0.82 -15.65 -7.02
C VAL A 333 -0.24 -15.98 -8.37
N THR A 334 -0.88 -16.89 -9.09
CA THR A 334 -0.58 -17.20 -10.49
C THR A 334 -1.69 -16.66 -11.35
N GLY A 335 -1.35 -15.95 -12.43
CA GLY A 335 -2.39 -15.36 -13.26
C GLY A 335 -1.92 -14.84 -14.60
N VAL A 336 -2.88 -14.21 -15.28
CA VAL A 336 -2.65 -13.49 -16.53
C VAL A 336 -3.38 -12.16 -16.51
N LEU A 337 -2.65 -11.10 -16.86
CA LEU A 337 -3.23 -9.80 -17.18
C LEU A 337 -3.47 -9.74 -18.69
N VAL A 338 -4.72 -9.58 -19.06
CA VAL A 338 -5.18 -9.38 -20.44
C VAL A 338 -5.39 -7.90 -20.69
N SER A 339 -4.67 -7.34 -21.66
CA SER A 339 -4.79 -5.95 -22.08
C SER A 339 -5.59 -5.87 -23.38
N ALA A 340 -6.68 -5.10 -23.39
CA ALA A 340 -7.56 -4.92 -24.54
C ALA A 340 -8.01 -3.47 -24.68
N GLY A 341 -7.26 -2.67 -25.43
CA GLY A 341 -7.45 -1.22 -25.49
C GLY A 341 -7.36 -0.59 -24.09
N ASN A 342 -8.44 0.04 -23.65
CA ASN A 342 -8.58 0.64 -22.32
C ASN A 342 -9.10 -0.34 -21.24
N VAL A 343 -9.32 -1.61 -21.60
CA VAL A 343 -9.74 -2.66 -20.69
C VAL A 343 -8.52 -3.46 -20.23
N TYR A 344 -8.37 -3.58 -18.92
CA TYR A 344 -7.38 -4.44 -18.27
C TYR A 344 -8.12 -5.46 -17.42
N THR A 345 -7.86 -6.74 -17.67
CA THR A 345 -8.50 -7.83 -16.94
C THR A 345 -7.46 -8.74 -16.32
N TYR A 346 -7.49 -8.85 -14.99
CA TYR A 346 -6.70 -9.84 -14.25
C TYR A 346 -7.49 -11.14 -14.12
N PHE A 347 -6.86 -12.26 -14.44
CA PHE A 347 -7.35 -13.60 -14.12
C PHE A 347 -6.36 -14.24 -13.15
N ASP A 348 -6.73 -14.33 -11.89
CA ASP A 348 -5.88 -14.75 -10.78
C ASP A 348 -6.38 -16.05 -10.16
N ILE A 349 -5.45 -16.98 -9.93
CA ILE A 349 -5.59 -18.06 -8.96
C ILE A 349 -4.74 -17.65 -7.76
N ALA A 350 -5.39 -17.09 -6.76
CA ALA A 350 -4.75 -16.58 -5.55
C ALA A 350 -4.90 -17.60 -4.42
N ALA A 351 -3.79 -18.17 -3.97
CA ALA A 351 -3.72 -19.09 -2.86
C ALA A 351 -3.15 -18.39 -1.62
N GLY A 352 -3.75 -18.61 -0.45
CA GLY A 352 -3.29 -18.05 0.82
C GLY A 352 -3.21 -19.10 1.91
N LYS A 353 -2.23 -18.95 2.80
CA LYS A 353 -2.12 -19.66 4.06
C LYS A 353 -2.02 -18.61 5.17
N ASP A 354 -2.95 -18.65 6.12
CA ASP A 354 -3.07 -17.61 7.15
C ASP A 354 -3.04 -16.20 6.55
N GLN A 355 -3.86 -15.99 5.51
CA GLN A 355 -4.01 -14.72 4.81
C GLN A 355 -5.51 -14.34 4.79
N PRO A 356 -5.89 -13.14 5.30
CA PRO A 356 -7.29 -12.83 5.63
C PRO A 356 -8.21 -12.63 4.43
N TRP A 357 -7.67 -12.29 3.27
CA TRP A 357 -8.40 -12.16 2.02
C TRP A 357 -8.50 -13.47 1.24
N LEU A 358 -7.62 -14.42 1.54
CA LEU A 358 -7.41 -15.68 0.85
C LEU A 358 -7.58 -16.87 1.82
N GLY A 359 -8.51 -16.76 2.77
CA GLY A 359 -8.84 -17.82 3.73
C GLY A 359 -10.07 -17.49 4.60
N PRO A 360 -10.53 -18.44 5.43
CA PRO A 360 -11.71 -18.28 6.28
C PRO A 360 -11.48 -17.44 7.53
N VAL A 361 -10.22 -17.22 7.94
CA VAL A 361 -9.88 -16.51 9.17
C VAL A 361 -9.56 -15.06 8.83
N TRP A 362 -10.45 -14.14 9.20
CA TRP A 362 -10.24 -12.70 9.02
C TRP A 362 -9.34 -12.10 10.10
N LYS A 363 -9.78 -12.17 11.37
CA LYS A 363 -9.22 -11.39 12.47
C LYS A 363 -7.76 -11.70 12.82
N ASN A 364 -7.36 -12.98 12.86
CA ASN A 364 -6.09 -13.40 13.45
C ASN A 364 -5.05 -13.95 12.47
N ALA A 365 -5.37 -14.00 11.16
CA ALA A 365 -4.55 -14.66 10.16
C ALA A 365 -3.11 -14.11 10.10
N LEU A 366 -2.93 -12.79 10.11
CA LEU A 366 -1.60 -12.16 10.08
C LEU A 366 -0.97 -11.98 11.47
N ALA A 367 -1.69 -12.30 12.55
CA ALA A 367 -1.22 -12.31 13.94
C ALA A 367 -0.84 -13.73 14.38
N ASN A 368 -1.50 -14.30 15.38
CA ASN A 368 -1.20 -15.64 15.90
C ASN A 368 -1.25 -16.73 14.82
N GLY A 369 -2.08 -16.54 13.78
CA GLY A 369 -2.31 -17.51 12.72
C GLY A 369 -3.08 -18.74 13.21
N THR A 370 -3.20 -19.75 12.36
CA THR A 370 -4.00 -20.96 12.62
C THR A 370 -3.11 -22.19 12.64
N ALA A 371 -3.22 -22.99 13.71
CA ALA A 371 -2.51 -24.26 13.77
C ALA A 371 -2.92 -25.15 12.58
N ASN A 372 -1.93 -25.69 11.85
CA ASN A 372 -2.14 -26.51 10.65
C ASN A 372 -3.01 -25.85 9.57
N ALA A 373 -2.91 -24.52 9.41
CA ALA A 373 -3.57 -23.79 8.35
C ALA A 373 -3.36 -24.46 6.99
N LYS A 374 -4.46 -24.71 6.29
CA LYS A 374 -4.45 -25.20 4.91
C LYS A 374 -4.28 -24.02 3.96
N TRP A 375 -3.77 -24.32 2.77
CA TRP A 375 -3.86 -23.39 1.66
C TRP A 375 -5.30 -23.32 1.18
N GLU A 376 -5.81 -22.11 1.08
CA GLU A 376 -7.12 -21.79 0.56
C GLU A 376 -6.96 -21.03 -0.74
N VAL A 377 -7.87 -21.22 -1.69
CA VAL A 377 -7.73 -20.69 -3.05
C VAL A 377 -8.95 -19.84 -3.40
N ARG A 378 -8.69 -18.67 -3.96
CA ARG A 378 -9.68 -17.84 -4.64
C ARG A 378 -9.31 -17.72 -6.10
N PHE A 379 -10.20 -18.16 -6.97
CA PHE A 379 -10.20 -17.69 -8.35
C PHE A 379 -10.83 -16.30 -8.40
N ASN A 380 -10.18 -15.37 -9.09
CA ASN A 380 -10.55 -13.97 -9.15
C ASN A 380 -10.40 -13.45 -10.58
N MET A 381 -11.42 -12.78 -11.09
CA MET A 381 -11.38 -12.06 -12.35
C MET A 381 -11.74 -10.60 -12.09
N ASN A 382 -10.77 -9.69 -12.20
CA ASN A 382 -11.01 -8.26 -12.07
C ASN A 382 -10.99 -7.61 -13.45
N ILE A 383 -12.10 -7.02 -13.87
CA ILE A 383 -12.26 -6.37 -15.17
C ILE A 383 -12.35 -4.87 -14.93
N GLY A 384 -11.48 -4.07 -15.56
CA GLY A 384 -11.51 -2.62 -15.44
C GLY A 384 -11.43 -1.90 -16.78
N TYR A 385 -12.27 -0.91 -16.99
CA TYR A 385 -12.14 0.07 -18.07
C TYR A 385 -11.55 1.37 -17.52
N TYR A 386 -10.51 1.88 -18.16
CA TYR A 386 -9.73 3.04 -17.72
C TYR A 386 -9.80 4.14 -18.78
N PHE A 387 -10.04 5.38 -18.38
CA PHE A 387 -10.19 6.52 -19.30
C PHE A 387 -9.37 7.73 -18.87
#